data_AF-A0A1F6ARH9-F1
#
_entry.id   AF-A0A1F6ARH9-F1
#
_cell.length_a   1.000
_cell.length_b   1.000
_cell.length_c   1.000
_cell.angle_alpha   90.00
_cell.angle_beta   90.00
_cell.angle_gamma   90.00
#
_symmetry.space_group_name_H-M   'P 1'
#
loop_
_entity.id
_entity.type
_entity.pdbx_description
1 polymer ?
#
loop_
_entity_poly.entity_id
_entity_poly.type
_entity_poly.pdbx_seq_one_letter_code
_entity_poly.pdbx_strand_id
1 'polypeptide(L)'
;MKILLKKYFITILSVFTLTQIISSFVIKGGWNSLFYASLILSILFWFAKPLINIIMLPVNLLTLNLAAWFVNIIIFLLWIRLVPDISINSWQFSGANLKIILLTPFYFSAFQVIILCSILLTIIIQFFKWLIR
;
A
#
# COMPACT_ATOMS: atom_id res chain seq x y z
N MET A 1 19.19 14.97 -6.48
CA MET A 1 19.05 14.47 -5.09
C MET A 1 17.71 14.81 -4.43
N LYS A 2 17.19 16.04 -4.55
CA LYS A 2 15.92 16.47 -3.90
C LYS A 2 14.70 15.57 -4.23
N ILE A 3 14.59 15.06 -5.47
CA ILE A 3 13.41 14.30 -5.92
C ILE A 3 13.32 12.91 -5.29
N LEU A 4 14.45 12.21 -5.10
CA LEU A 4 14.49 10.86 -4.54
C LEU A 4 14.20 10.91 -3.03
N LEU A 5 14.80 11.88 -2.33
CA LEU A 5 14.57 12.09 -0.90
C LEU A 5 13.11 12.46 -0.61
N LYS A 6 12.51 13.33 -1.43
CA LYS A 6 11.07 13.67 -1.36
C LYS A 6 10.18 12.44 -1.57
N LYS A 7 10.49 11.60 -2.57
CA LYS A 7 9.75 10.36 -2.83
C LYS A 7 9.84 9.39 -1.64
N TYR A 8 11.03 9.22 -1.08
CA TYR A 8 11.25 8.37 0.09
C TYR A 8 10.48 8.87 1.32
N PHE A 9 10.51 10.18 1.57
CA PHE A 9 9.76 10.78 2.68
C PHE A 9 8.25 10.60 2.53
N ILE A 10 7.73 10.75 1.31
CA ILE A 10 6.32 10.47 1.00
C ILE A 10 5.99 9.00 1.26
N THR A 11 6.85 8.06 0.87
CA THR A 11 6.61 6.64 1.13
C THR A 11 6.62 6.32 2.63
N ILE A 12 7.51 6.92 3.41
CA ILE A 12 7.53 6.80 4.88
C ILE A 12 6.21 7.25 5.48
N LEU A 13 5.79 8.48 5.14
CA LEU A 13 4.51 9.03 5.62
C LEU A 13 3.35 8.14 5.22
N SER A 14 3.36 7.62 3.99
CA SER A 14 2.29 6.79 3.47
C SER A 14 2.17 5.46 4.21
N VAL A 15 3.29 4.78 4.43
CA VAL A 15 3.34 3.52 5.19
C VAL A 15 2.93 3.77 6.64
N PHE A 16 3.41 4.84 7.26
CA PHE A 16 3.01 5.21 8.61
C PHE A 16 1.50 5.44 8.70
N THR A 17 0.91 6.23 7.82
CA THR A 17 -0.55 6.42 7.81
C THR A 17 -1.32 5.13 7.55
N LEU A 18 -0.79 4.22 6.72
CA LEU A 18 -1.42 2.92 6.48
C LEU A 18 -1.53 2.10 7.78
N THR A 19 -0.46 2.08 8.59
CA THR A 19 -0.46 1.39 9.90
C THR A 19 -1.48 1.96 10.88
N GLN A 20 -1.83 3.24 10.77
CA GLN A 20 -2.83 3.88 11.62
C GLN A 20 -4.27 3.60 11.16
N ILE A 21 -4.48 3.46 9.85
CA ILE A 21 -5.80 3.21 9.26
C ILE A 21 -6.21 1.75 9.42
N ILE A 22 -5.27 0.83 9.23
CA ILE A 22 -5.54 -0.62 9.21
C ILE A 22 -4.83 -1.27 10.40
N SER A 23 -5.59 -1.51 11.48
CA SER A 23 -5.05 -2.11 12.71
C SER A 23 -4.45 -3.51 12.52
N SER A 24 -4.86 -4.23 11.48
CA SER A 24 -4.33 -5.56 11.14
C SER A 24 -3.00 -5.54 10.39
N PHE A 25 -2.54 -4.35 9.98
CA PHE A 25 -1.24 -4.15 9.34
C PHE A 25 -0.23 -3.71 10.40
N VAL A 26 0.58 -4.64 10.89
CA VAL A 26 1.53 -4.39 11.99
C VAL A 26 2.96 -4.55 11.50
N ILE A 27 3.80 -3.56 11.81
CA ILE A 27 5.25 -3.61 11.60
C ILE A 27 5.93 -3.80 12.95
N LYS A 28 6.57 -4.95 13.17
CA LYS A 28 7.04 -5.39 14.50
C LYS A 28 8.30 -4.66 15.00
N GLY A 29 9.20 -4.25 14.10
CA GLY A 29 10.50 -3.68 14.46
C GLY A 29 10.51 -2.17 14.75
N GLY A 30 9.36 -1.56 15.07
CA GLY A 30 9.23 -0.14 15.40
C GLY A 30 9.68 0.81 14.28
N TRP A 31 10.22 1.97 14.65
CA TRP A 31 10.64 3.01 13.70
C TRP A 31 11.72 2.55 12.72
N ASN A 32 12.68 1.74 13.15
CA ASN A 32 13.75 1.22 12.29
C ASN A 32 13.18 0.36 11.16
N SER A 33 12.26 -0.55 11.50
CA SER A 33 11.57 -1.37 10.50
C SER A 33 10.70 -0.54 9.57
N LEU A 34 10.09 0.55 10.05
CA LEU A 34 9.30 1.45 9.21
C LEU A 34 10.16 2.15 8.15
N PHE A 35 11.32 2.66 8.54
CA PHE A 35 12.27 3.25 7.60
C PHE A 35 12.77 2.22 6.58
N TYR A 36 13.19 1.05 7.05
CA TYR A 36 13.66 -0.04 6.19
C TYR A 36 12.58 -0.52 5.20
N ALA A 37 11.36 -0.73 5.69
CA ALA A 37 10.23 -1.14 4.88
C ALA A 37 9.89 -0.09 3.82
N SER A 38 9.85 1.18 4.21
CA SER A 38 9.57 2.29 3.28
C SER A 38 10.66 2.43 2.22
N LEU A 39 11.91 2.13 2.57
CA LEU A 39 13.05 2.18 1.67
C LEU A 39 12.92 1.10 0.59
N ILE A 40 12.66 -0.14 1.01
CA ILE A 40 12.41 -1.26 0.10
C ILE A 40 11.21 -0.96 -0.81
N LEU A 41 10.11 -0.47 -0.26
CA LEU A 41 8.93 -0.12 -1.03
C LEU A 41 9.24 0.95 -2.09
N SER A 42 10.01 1.98 -1.72
CA SER A 42 10.43 3.02 -2.66
C SER A 42 11.32 2.47 -3.78
N ILE A 43 12.23 1.54 -3.47
CA ILE A 43 13.05 0.84 -4.47
C ILE A 43 12.17 0.00 -5.40
N LEU A 44 11.21 -0.76 -4.86
CA LEU A 44 10.28 -1.55 -5.67
C LEU A 44 9.45 -0.67 -6.60
N PHE A 45 8.97 0.48 -6.13
CA PHE A 45 8.26 1.42 -6.99
C PHE A 45 9.13 2.02 -8.09
N TRP A 46 10.44 2.10 -7.90
CA TRP A 46 11.35 2.65 -8.90
C TRP A 46 11.85 1.59 -9.90
N PHE A 47 12.13 0.37 -9.44
CA PHE A 47 12.65 -0.71 -10.28
C PHE A 47 11.59 -1.74 -10.70
N ALA A 48 10.82 -2.29 -9.76
CA ALA A 48 9.88 -3.36 -10.06
C ALA A 48 8.65 -2.83 -10.81
N LYS A 49 8.14 -1.65 -10.45
CA LYS A 49 6.97 -1.06 -11.12
C LYS A 49 7.12 -0.90 -12.63
N PRO A 50 8.19 -0.28 -13.18
CA PRO A 50 8.32 -0.17 -14.63
C PRO A 50 8.42 -1.53 -15.31
N LEU A 51 9.13 -2.50 -14.73
CA LEU A 51 9.23 -3.86 -15.28
C LEU A 51 7.86 -4.56 -15.37
N ILE A 52 7.09 -4.54 -14.28
CA ILE A 52 5.76 -5.15 -14.23
C ILE A 52 4.78 -4.42 -15.15
N ASN A 53 4.86 -3.09 -15.23
CA ASN A 53 4.04 -2.28 -16.13
C ASN A 53 4.27 -2.62 -17.61
N ILE A 54 5.50 -2.94 -18.02
CA ILE A 54 5.80 -3.35 -19.41
C ILE A 54 5.06 -4.65 -19.75
N ILE A 55 5.08 -5.62 -18.84
CA ILE A 55 4.40 -6.91 -19.01
C ILE A 55 2.87 -6.71 -19.02
N MET A 56 2.36 -5.81 -18.17
CA MET A 56 0.93 -5.51 -18.07
C MET A 56 0.43 -4.47 -19.09
N LEU A 57 1.31 -3.90 -19.93
CA LEU A 57 0.95 -2.90 -20.93
C LEU A 57 -0.23 -3.30 -21.83
N PRO A 58 -0.26 -4.50 -22.46
CA PRO A 58 -1.39 -4.88 -23.32
C PRO A 58 -2.71 -4.93 -22.53
N VAL A 59 -2.67 -5.44 -21.30
CA VAL A 59 -3.86 -5.51 -20.44
C VAL A 59 -4.28 -4.11 -19.97
N ASN A 60 -3.33 -3.23 -19.65
CA ASN A 60 -3.61 -1.84 -19.27
C ASN A 60 -4.31 -1.07 -20.39
N LEU A 61 -3.92 -1.29 -21.65
CA LEU A 61 -4.59 -0.65 -22.79
C LEU A 61 -6.02 -1.14 -22.96
N LEU A 62 -6.24 -2.46 -22.86
CA LEU A 62 -7.58 -3.06 -22.98
C LEU A 62 -8.51 -2.66 -21.83
N THR A 63 -7.97 -2.47 -20.63
CA THR A 63 -8.74 -2.19 -19.40
C THR A 63 -8.80 -0.71 -19.03
N LEU A 64 -8.42 0.21 -19.93
CA LEU A 64 -8.38 1.66 -19.65
C LEU A 64 -7.61 1.99 -18.37
N ASN A 65 -6.42 1.40 -18.21
CA ASN A 65 -5.51 1.57 -17.08
C ASN A 65 -6.02 1.02 -15.74
N LEU A 66 -7.14 0.30 -15.70
CA LEU A 66 -7.63 -0.36 -14.49
C LEU A 66 -6.63 -1.43 -14.00
N ALA A 67 -5.94 -2.10 -14.93
CA ALA A 67 -4.96 -3.12 -14.57
C ALA A 67 -3.68 -2.56 -13.88
N ALA A 68 -3.48 -1.24 -13.85
CA ALA A 68 -2.41 -0.62 -13.07
C ALA A 68 -2.58 -0.86 -11.56
N TRP A 69 -3.80 -1.14 -11.09
CA TRP A 69 -4.04 -1.53 -9.71
C TRP A 69 -3.46 -2.92 -9.40
N PHE A 70 -3.54 -3.87 -10.33
CA PHE A 70 -2.89 -5.18 -10.17
C PHE A 70 -1.38 -5.04 -10.04
N VAL A 71 -0.76 -4.12 -10.78
CA VAL A 71 0.68 -3.85 -10.63
C VAL A 71 1.01 -3.41 -9.21
N ASN A 72 0.22 -2.53 -8.61
CA ASN A 72 0.44 -2.08 -7.23
C ASN A 72 0.21 -3.21 -6.22
N ILE A 73 -0.80 -4.07 -6.43
CA ILE A 73 -1.04 -5.27 -5.61
C ILE A 73 0.18 -6.21 -5.67
N ILE A 74 0.71 -6.49 -6.87
CA ILE A 74 1.89 -7.35 -7.06
C ILE A 74 3.11 -6.75 -6.35
N ILE A 75 3.34 -5.44 -6.49
CA ILE A 75 4.42 -4.74 -5.80
C ILE A 75 4.27 -4.87 -4.27
N PHE A 76 3.06 -4.71 -3.76
CA PHE A 76 2.80 -4.82 -2.32
C PHE A 76 3.01 -6.26 -1.81
N LEU A 77 2.61 -7.27 -2.59
CA LEU A 77 2.90 -8.67 -2.29
C LEU A 77 4.40 -8.98 -2.26
N LEU A 78 5.16 -8.44 -3.22
CA LEU A 78 6.63 -8.53 -3.21
C LEU A 78 7.21 -7.84 -1.99
N TRP A 79 6.68 -6.67 -1.62
CA TRP A 79 7.13 -5.90 -0.47
C TRP A 79 6.97 -6.66 0.85
N ILE A 80 5.80 -7.25 1.11
CA ILE A 80 5.56 -8.06 2.32
C ILE A 80 6.53 -9.24 2.38
N ARG A 81 6.87 -9.86 1.24
CA ARG A 81 7.81 -10.99 1.20
C ARG A 81 9.26 -10.58 1.46
N LEU A 82 9.64 -9.36 1.07
CA LEU A 82 11.00 -8.86 1.24
C LEU A 82 11.26 -8.25 2.62
N VAL A 83 10.21 -7.85 3.34
CA VAL A 83 10.31 -7.23 4.66
C VAL A 83 9.72 -8.17 5.71
N PRO A 84 10.54 -8.94 6.44
CA PRO A 84 10.06 -9.95 7.40
C PRO A 84 9.32 -9.34 8.61
N ASP A 85 9.55 -8.06 8.90
CA ASP A 85 8.93 -7.35 10.03
C ASP A 85 7.46 -6.99 9.78
N ILE A 86 6.94 -7.19 8.56
CA ILE A 86 5.55 -6.90 8.19
C ILE A 86 4.70 -8.15 8.45
N SER A 87 3.74 -8.02 9.37
CA SER A 87 2.71 -9.03 9.59
C SER A 87 1.33 -8.48 9.21
N ILE A 88 0.61 -9.25 8.39
CA ILE A 88 -0.76 -8.95 7.99
C ILE A 88 -1.64 -10.12 8.40
N ASN A 89 -2.55 -9.84 9.33
CA ASN A 89 -3.50 -10.83 9.82
C ASN A 89 -4.88 -10.59 9.20
N SER A 90 -5.82 -11.53 9.41
CA SER A 90 -7.21 -11.28 9.07
C SER A 90 -7.75 -10.10 9.89
N TRP A 91 -8.63 -9.32 9.26
CA TRP A 91 -9.18 -8.13 9.87
C TRP A 91 -10.68 -8.27 10.06
N GLN A 92 -11.13 -8.22 11.31
CA GLN A 92 -12.54 -8.11 11.62
C GLN A 92 -12.90 -6.62 11.72
N PHE A 93 -13.54 -6.10 10.69
CA PHE A 93 -14.08 -4.75 10.72
C PHE A 93 -15.31 -4.75 11.65
N SER A 94 -15.24 -4.01 12.76
CA SER A 94 -16.28 -4.00 13.80
C SER A 94 -17.59 -3.31 13.40
N GLY A 95 -17.70 -2.85 12.15
CA GLY A 95 -18.79 -2.01 11.70
C GLY A 95 -18.55 -0.55 12.08
N ALA A 96 -19.27 0.35 11.41
CA ALA A 96 -19.25 1.78 11.73
C ALA A 96 -20.68 2.30 11.70
N ASN A 97 -21.09 2.92 12.82
CA ASN A 97 -22.38 3.60 12.88
C ASN A 97 -22.17 5.07 12.57
N LEU A 98 -22.28 5.41 11.29
CA LEU A 98 -22.48 6.78 10.87
C LEU A 98 -23.99 6.99 10.95
N LYS A 99 -24.50 7.99 11.67
CA LYS A 99 -25.94 8.17 11.98
C LYS A 99 -26.93 7.98 10.80
N ILE A 100 -26.46 8.03 9.56
CA ILE A 100 -27.22 7.89 8.31
C ILE A 100 -26.96 6.53 7.61
N ILE A 101 -25.84 5.87 7.90
CA ILE A 101 -25.38 4.62 7.27
C ILE A 101 -24.83 3.66 8.34
N LEU A 102 -25.50 2.53 8.51
CA LEU A 102 -25.04 1.43 9.35
C LEU A 102 -24.13 0.52 8.52
N LEU A 103 -22.81 0.60 8.72
CA LEU A 103 -21.90 -0.39 8.18
C LEU A 103 -21.89 -1.60 9.12
N THR A 104 -22.33 -2.74 8.61
CA THR A 104 -22.29 -4.01 9.33
C THR A 104 -20.85 -4.50 9.48
N PRO A 105 -20.56 -5.26 10.56
CA PRO A 105 -19.26 -5.87 10.73
C PRO A 105 -18.99 -6.86 9.60
N PHE A 106 -17.79 -6.81 9.05
CA PHE A 106 -17.37 -7.68 7.95
C PHE A 106 -16.02 -8.31 8.26
N TYR A 107 -15.87 -9.58 7.93
CA TYR A 107 -14.62 -10.31 8.12
C TYR A 107 -13.81 -10.31 6.83
N PHE A 108 -12.64 -9.68 6.86
CA PHE A 108 -11.69 -9.70 5.77
C PHE A 108 -10.64 -10.78 6.00
N SER A 109 -10.48 -11.68 5.03
CA SER A 109 -9.38 -12.63 5.02
C SER A 109 -8.05 -11.88 4.82
N ALA A 110 -6.92 -12.48 5.25
CA ALA A 110 -5.61 -11.84 5.12
C ALA A 110 -5.28 -11.42 3.67
N PHE A 111 -5.71 -12.21 2.67
CA PHE A 111 -5.54 -11.86 1.26
C PHE A 111 -6.36 -10.63 0.84
N GLN A 112 -7.60 -10.52 1.31
CA GLN A 112 -8.44 -9.34 1.05
C GLN A 112 -7.85 -8.09 1.72
N VAL A 113 -7.32 -8.23 2.94
CA VAL A 113 -6.61 -7.14 3.63
C VAL A 113 -5.41 -6.67 2.82
N ILE A 114 -4.61 -7.57 2.23
CA ILE A 114 -3.49 -7.20 1.36
C ILE A 114 -3.96 -6.35 0.17
N ILE A 115 -5.03 -6.76 -0.51
CA ILE A 115 -5.59 -6.01 -1.64
C ILE A 115 -6.03 -4.62 -1.17
N LEU A 116 -6.80 -4.53 -0.09
CA LEU A 116 -7.25 -3.27 0.49
C LEU A 116 -6.09 -2.36 0.89
N CYS A 117 -5.08 -2.90 1.57
CA CYS A 117 -3.85 -2.20 1.95
C CYS A 117 -3.15 -1.62 0.72
N SER A 118 -3.01 -2.39 -0.36
CA SER A 118 -2.29 -1.94 -1.56
C SER A 118 -3.01 -0.77 -2.27
N ILE A 119 -4.35 -0.81 -2.30
CA ILE A 119 -5.19 0.24 -2.88
C ILE A 119 -5.13 1.49 -2.00
N LEU A 120 -5.36 1.34 -0.70
CA LEU A 120 -5.29 2.43 0.27
C LEU A 120 -3.91 3.08 0.26
N LEU A 121 -2.84 2.30 0.28
CA LEU A 121 -1.47 2.82 0.18
C LEU A 121 -1.28 3.65 -1.09
N THR A 122 -1.79 3.19 -2.22
CA THR A 122 -1.69 3.94 -3.49
C THR A 122 -2.41 5.29 -3.41
N ILE A 123 -3.61 5.31 -2.84
CA ILE A 123 -4.40 6.53 -2.62
C ILE A 123 -3.65 7.49 -1.69
N ILE A 124 -3.15 6.98 -0.57
CA ILE A 124 -2.37 7.76 0.41
C ILE A 124 -1.11 8.36 -0.24
N ILE A 125 -0.36 7.56 -1.01
CA ILE A 125 0.82 8.05 -1.73
C ILE A 125 0.45 9.16 -2.71
N GLN A 126 -0.66 9.01 -3.46
CA GLN A 126 -1.14 10.04 -4.38
C GLN A 126 -1.55 11.30 -3.63
N PHE A 127 -2.27 11.16 -2.52
CA PHE A 127 -2.67 12.26 -1.65
C PHE A 127 -1.46 13.06 -1.14
N PHE A 128 -0.45 12.39 -0.58
CA PHE A 128 0.77 13.06 -0.12
C PHE A 128 1.59 13.67 -1.26
N LYS A 129 1.67 13.00 -2.42
CA LYS A 129 2.31 13.59 -3.62
C LYS A 129 1.62 14.87 -4.07
N TRP A 130 0.29 14.91 -3.99
CA TRP A 130 -0.51 16.07 -4.33
C TRP A 130 -0.34 17.20 -3.29
N LEU A 131 -0.33 16.85 -2.00
CA LEU A 131 -0.18 17.83 -0.91
C LEU A 131 1.19 18.52 -0.93
N ILE A 132 2.25 17.76 -1.18
CA ILE A 132 3.63 18.25 -1.13
C ILE A 132 4.06 18.77 -2.53
N ARG A 133 3.16 18.81 -3.53
CA ARG A 133 3.49 19.03 -4.94
C ARG A 133 4.45 20.20 -5.15
#